data_AF-A0AAN9YXF4-F1
#
_entry.id   AF-A0AAN9YXF4-F1
#
_cell.length_a   1.000
_cell.length_b   1.000
_cell.length_c   1.000
_cell.angle_alpha   90.00
_cell.angle_beta   90.00
_cell.angle_gamma   90.00
#
_symmetry.space_group_name_H-M   'P 1'
#
loop_
_entity.id
_entity.type
_entity.pdbx_description
1 polymer ?
#
loop_
_entity_poly.entity_id
_entity_poly.type
_entity_poly.pdbx_seq_one_letter_code
_entity_poly.pdbx_strand_id
1 'polypeptide(L)'
;MPRTSFEKTRKAIAKKKGPIESLHQYSRDSKRLHRAQGRDERLEKIAASRRRNDQPYLERASFFHEAIKQNEGRPLESGTIHELINTFVHQYDEELNEIQKARRKGRPASVKEDLLKVKIETLQKEWQNGFRYGARS
;
A
#
# COMPACT_ATOMS: atom_id res chain seq x y z
N MET A 1 -3.67 21.75 -4.02
CA MET A 1 -4.61 20.64 -3.75
C MET A 1 -6.00 21.01 -4.25
N PRO A 2 -6.67 20.17 -5.06
CA PRO A 2 -8.07 20.42 -5.41
C PRO A 2 -8.91 20.43 -4.13
N ARG A 3 -9.76 21.45 -3.94
CA ARG A 3 -10.63 21.54 -2.76
C ARG A 3 -11.59 20.33 -2.73
N THR A 4 -11.64 19.64 -1.60
CA THR A 4 -12.53 18.48 -1.38
C THR A 4 -14.01 18.89 -1.47
N SER A 5 -14.90 17.92 -1.66
CA SER A 5 -16.34 18.20 -1.78
C SER A 5 -16.90 18.82 -0.50
N PHE A 6 -16.38 18.38 0.65
CA PHE A 6 -16.67 18.92 1.96
C PHE A 6 -16.25 20.39 2.07
N GLU A 7 -15.01 20.73 1.73
CA GLU A 7 -14.51 22.11 1.84
C GLU A 7 -15.26 23.09 0.93
N LYS A 8 -15.70 22.64 -0.25
CA LYS A 8 -16.57 23.43 -1.13
C LYS A 8 -17.96 23.65 -0.51
N THR A 9 -18.54 22.59 0.04
CA THR A 9 -19.88 22.63 0.68
C THR A 9 -19.87 23.50 1.93
N ARG A 10 -18.84 23.35 2.76
CA ARG A 10 -18.58 24.13 3.98
C ARG A 10 -18.52 25.63 3.67
N LYS A 11 -17.71 26.02 2.68
CA LYS A 11 -17.59 27.44 2.25
C LYS A 11 -18.90 28.00 1.69
N ALA A 12 -19.64 27.20 0.93
CA ALA A 12 -20.92 27.63 0.36
C ALA A 12 -22.00 27.88 1.41
N ILE A 13 -22.05 27.03 2.45
CA ILE A 13 -22.98 27.17 3.59
C ILE A 13 -22.57 28.38 4.43
N ALA A 14 -21.28 28.49 4.77
CA ALA A 14 -20.76 29.60 5.56
C ALA A 14 -21.05 30.97 4.95
N LYS A 15 -20.91 31.08 3.62
CA LYS A 15 -21.24 32.30 2.86
C LYS A 15 -22.72 32.67 2.90
N LYS A 16 -23.64 31.70 3.01
CA LYS A 16 -25.09 31.94 2.95
C LYS A 16 -25.79 32.06 4.30
N LYS A 17 -25.28 31.38 5.33
CA LYS A 17 -25.97 31.19 6.61
C LYS A 17 -25.15 31.55 7.85
N GLY A 18 -23.92 32.03 7.66
CA GLY A 18 -23.02 32.33 8.78
C GLY A 18 -22.23 31.10 9.26
N PRO A 19 -21.62 31.17 10.45
CA PRO A 19 -20.76 30.10 10.97
C PRO A 19 -21.42 28.72 10.95
N ILE A 20 -20.67 27.66 10.65
CA ILE A 20 -21.24 26.30 10.58
C ILE A 20 -21.76 25.81 11.93
N GLU A 21 -21.19 26.33 13.02
CA GLU A 21 -21.58 26.03 14.40
C GLU A 21 -23.03 26.43 14.72
N SER A 22 -23.61 27.37 13.96
CA SER A 22 -25.01 27.79 14.15
C SER A 22 -26.01 26.94 13.36
N LEU A 23 -25.58 25.87 12.67
CA LEU A 23 -26.50 24.98 11.97
C LEU A 23 -27.12 23.95 12.90
N HIS A 24 -28.46 23.88 12.90
CA HIS A 24 -29.17 22.80 13.57
C HIS A 24 -28.83 21.43 12.94
N GLN A 25 -28.57 20.42 13.77
CA GLN A 25 -28.13 19.09 13.36
C GLN A 25 -29.02 18.41 12.30
N TYR A 26 -30.34 18.63 12.35
CA TYR A 26 -31.28 18.04 11.39
C TYR A 26 -31.58 18.91 10.16
N SER A 27 -30.93 20.06 10.04
CA SER A 27 -31.11 20.95 8.90
C SER A 27 -30.68 20.30 7.58
N ARG A 28 -31.26 20.77 6.46
CA ARG A 28 -30.88 20.30 5.12
C ARG A 28 -29.39 20.50 4.84
N ASP A 29 -28.82 21.60 5.31
CA ASP A 29 -27.43 21.95 5.10
C ASP A 29 -26.48 21.08 5.95
N SER A 30 -26.86 20.73 7.18
CA SER A 30 -26.12 19.74 8.00
C SER A 30 -26.10 18.36 7.30
N LYS A 31 -27.24 17.90 6.79
CA LYS A 31 -27.31 16.65 6.00
C LYS A 31 -26.49 16.73 4.71
N ARG A 32 -26.39 17.91 4.10
CA ARG A 32 -25.56 18.13 2.89
C ARG A 32 -24.07 18.08 3.25
N LEU A 33 -23.67 18.65 4.38
CA LEU A 33 -22.30 18.62 4.88
C LEU A 33 -21.86 17.20 5.23
N HIS A 34 -22.68 16.44 5.97
CA HIS A 34 -22.39 15.03 6.27
C HIS A 34 -22.26 14.17 5.01
N ARG A 35 -23.13 14.36 4.01
CA ARG A 35 -23.00 13.65 2.72
C ARG A 35 -21.75 14.04 1.95
N ALA A 36 -21.26 15.27 2.09
CA ALA A 36 -20.02 15.69 1.45
C ALA A 36 -18.81 15.05 2.17
N GLN A 37 -18.81 15.05 3.50
CA GLN A 37 -17.80 14.41 4.32
C GLN A 37 -17.71 12.89 4.03
N GLY A 38 -18.83 12.17 4.10
CA GLY A 38 -18.84 10.71 3.87
C GLY A 38 -18.41 10.32 2.44
N ARG A 39 -18.58 11.21 1.45
CA ARG A 39 -18.04 10.99 0.10
C ARG A 39 -16.52 11.14 0.08
N ASP A 40 -15.99 12.19 0.70
CA ASP A 40 -14.55 12.42 0.75
C ASP A 40 -13.85 11.27 1.51
N GLU A 41 -14.40 10.82 2.64
CA GLU A 41 -13.89 9.67 3.39
C GLU A 41 -13.91 8.37 2.55
N ARG A 42 -14.97 8.14 1.76
CA ARG A 42 -15.04 6.97 0.88
C ARG A 42 -13.99 7.04 -0.23
N LEU A 43 -13.79 8.21 -0.84
CA LEU A 43 -12.77 8.41 -1.87
C LEU A 43 -11.37 8.20 -1.31
N GLU A 44 -11.11 8.69 -0.10
CA GLU A 44 -9.85 8.49 0.59
C GLU A 44 -9.60 7.00 0.88
N LYS A 45 -10.61 6.26 1.37
CA LYS A 45 -10.50 4.81 1.58
C LYS A 45 -10.18 4.05 0.29
N ILE A 46 -10.82 4.42 -0.83
CA ILE A 46 -10.54 3.82 -2.14
C ILE A 46 -9.12 4.14 -2.58
N ALA A 47 -8.68 5.40 -2.46
CA ALA A 47 -7.33 5.81 -2.81
C ALA A 47 -6.27 5.10 -1.95
N ALA A 48 -6.50 5.00 -0.64
CA ALA A 48 -5.64 4.25 0.27
C ALA A 48 -5.59 2.76 -0.09
N SER A 49 -6.73 2.16 -0.45
CA SER A 49 -6.76 0.77 -0.90
C SER A 49 -5.96 0.55 -2.18
N ARG A 50 -6.06 1.47 -3.16
CA ARG A 50 -5.26 1.41 -4.38
C ARG A 50 -3.77 1.50 -4.07
N ARG A 51 -3.36 2.48 -3.25
CA ARG A 51 -1.97 2.61 -2.82
C ARG A 51 -1.43 1.34 -2.15
N ARG A 52 -2.21 0.73 -1.26
CA ARG A 52 -1.82 -0.55 -0.60
C ARG A 52 -1.68 -1.70 -1.59
N ASN A 53 -2.55 -1.77 -2.60
CA ASN A 53 -2.47 -2.79 -3.64
C ASN A 53 -1.30 -2.55 -4.60
N ASP A 54 -0.95 -1.29 -4.85
CA ASP A 54 0.15 -0.90 -5.75
C ASP A 54 1.52 -0.97 -5.04
N GLN A 55 1.53 -0.89 -3.69
CA GLN A 55 2.72 -0.87 -2.86
C GLN A 55 3.74 -2.00 -3.17
N PRO A 56 3.35 -3.28 -3.33
CA PRO A 56 4.31 -4.35 -3.62
C PRO A 56 5.01 -4.18 -4.98
N TYR A 57 4.33 -3.58 -5.96
CA TYR A 57 4.93 -3.29 -7.26
C TYR A 57 5.94 -2.14 -7.17
N LEU A 58 5.66 -1.13 -6.35
CA LEU A 58 6.57 -0.01 -6.11
C LEU A 58 7.81 -0.46 -5.32
N GLU A 59 7.64 -1.29 -4.29
CA GLU A 59 8.74 -1.87 -3.52
C GLU A 59 9.64 -2.72 -4.43
N ARG A 60 9.04 -3.58 -5.25
CA ARG A 60 9.76 -4.37 -6.25
C ARG A 60 10.54 -3.50 -7.23
N ALA A 61 9.88 -2.51 -7.84
CA ALA A 61 10.54 -1.61 -8.79
C ALA A 61 11.68 -0.83 -8.15
N SER A 62 11.53 -0.43 -6.88
CA SER A 62 12.57 0.29 -6.13
C SER A 62 13.79 -0.60 -5.89
N PHE A 63 13.58 -1.87 -5.51
CA PHE A 63 14.66 -2.85 -5.32
C PHE A 63 15.49 -3.05 -6.61
N PHE A 64 14.82 -3.30 -7.74
CA PHE A 64 15.54 -3.47 -9.02
C PHE A 64 16.18 -2.17 -9.51
N HIS A 65 15.54 -1.02 -9.28
CA HIS A 65 16.13 0.27 -9.62
C HIS A 65 17.42 0.55 -8.83
N GLU A 66 17.43 0.22 -7.53
CA GLU A 66 18.62 0.33 -6.71
C GLU A 66 19.74 -0.61 -7.17
N ALA A 67 19.42 -1.85 -7.54
CA ALA A 67 20.39 -2.79 -8.11
C ALA A 67 21.00 -2.27 -9.42
N ILE A 68 20.20 -1.66 -10.30
CA ILE A 68 20.70 -1.03 -11.53
C ILE A 68 21.61 0.16 -11.22
N LYS A 69 21.25 0.98 -10.22
CA LYS A 69 22.06 2.12 -9.79
C LYS A 69 23.42 1.67 -9.24
N GLN A 70 23.46 0.56 -8.51
CA GLN A 70 24.71 -0.05 -8.03
C GLN A 70 25.56 -0.59 -9.19
N ASN A 71 24.93 -1.07 -10.27
CA ASN A 71 25.61 -1.51 -11.50
C ASN A 71 25.97 -0.35 -12.45
N GLU A 72 26.13 0.87 -11.93
CA GLU A 72 26.45 2.10 -12.69
C GLU A 72 25.49 2.41 -13.85
N GLY A 73 24.24 1.93 -13.80
CA GLY A 73 23.27 2.11 -14.88
C GLY A 73 23.53 1.25 -16.11
N ARG A 74 24.44 0.27 -16.03
CA ARG A 74 24.67 -0.69 -17.12
C ARG A 74 23.54 -1.73 -17.17
N PRO A 75 23.19 -2.21 -18.37
CA PRO A 75 22.25 -3.33 -18.50
C PRO A 75 22.73 -4.52 -17.65
N LEU A 76 21.80 -5.10 -16.89
CA LEU A 76 22.07 -6.31 -16.13
C LEU A 76 22.07 -7.52 -17.08
N GLU A 77 23.02 -8.42 -16.89
CA GLU A 77 23.01 -9.71 -17.56
C GLU A 77 21.84 -10.56 -17.07
N SER A 78 21.33 -11.46 -17.91
CA SER A 78 20.26 -12.39 -17.52
C SER A 78 20.60 -13.17 -16.24
N GLY A 79 21.84 -13.64 -16.09
CA GLY A 79 22.30 -14.33 -14.88
C GLY A 79 22.15 -13.49 -13.62
N THR A 80 22.62 -12.24 -13.66
CA THR A 80 22.50 -11.29 -12.54
C THR A 80 21.03 -10.96 -12.23
N ILE A 81 20.16 -10.87 -13.24
CA ILE A 81 18.72 -10.67 -13.02
C ILE A 81 18.12 -11.85 -12.26
N HIS A 82 18.47 -13.08 -12.62
CA HIS A 82 18.01 -14.28 -11.91
C HIS A 82 18.47 -14.29 -10.46
N GLU A 83 19.72 -13.93 -10.19
CA GLU A 83 20.26 -13.82 -8.84
C GLU A 83 19.52 -12.75 -8.01
N LEU A 84 19.31 -11.57 -8.58
CA LEU A 84 18.57 -10.49 -7.91
C LEU A 84 17.11 -10.88 -7.61
N ILE A 85 16.45 -11.58 -8.54
CA ILE A 85 15.10 -12.10 -8.29
C ILE A 85 15.13 -13.13 -7.17
N ASN A 86 16.13 -14.01 -7.14
CA ASN A 86 16.29 -15.00 -6.09
C ASN A 86 16.48 -14.33 -4.71
N THR A 87 17.36 -13.33 -4.63
CA THR A 87 17.55 -12.52 -3.41
C THR A 87 16.25 -11.86 -2.96
N PHE A 88 15.46 -11.31 -3.90
CA PHE A 88 14.19 -10.67 -3.57
C PHE A 88 13.12 -11.66 -3.08
N VAL A 89 13.03 -12.85 -3.67
CA VAL A 89 12.07 -13.89 -3.26
C VAL A 89 12.40 -14.41 -1.86
N HIS A 90 13.69 -14.57 -1.54
CA HIS A 90 14.17 -15.10 -0.27
C HIS A 90 14.43 -14.05 0.81
N GLN A 91 14.14 -12.77 0.57
CA GLN A 91 14.41 -11.67 1.51
C GLN A 91 13.75 -11.84 2.90
N TYR A 92 12.66 -12.60 2.97
CA TYR A 92 11.89 -12.83 4.21
C TYR A 92 12.24 -14.14 4.93
N ASP A 93 13.07 -14.99 4.32
CA ASP A 93 13.38 -16.31 4.88
C ASP A 93 14.18 -16.20 6.17
N GLU A 94 15.11 -15.25 6.24
CA GLU A 94 15.89 -14.98 7.46
C GLU A 94 14.99 -14.48 8.59
N GLU A 95 14.12 -13.50 8.33
CA GLU A 95 13.16 -12.98 9.31
C GLU A 95 12.21 -14.08 9.80
N LEU A 96 11.72 -14.93 8.89
CA LEU A 96 10.87 -16.06 9.26
C LEU A 96 11.61 -17.06 10.17
N ASN A 97 12.86 -17.37 9.84
CA ASN A 97 13.71 -18.28 10.61
C ASN A 97 13.99 -17.73 12.02
N GLU A 98 14.23 -16.43 12.16
CA GLU A 98 14.42 -15.79 13.47
C GLU A 98 13.16 -15.86 14.34
N ILE A 99 11.98 -15.56 13.75
CA ILE A 99 10.70 -15.65 14.46
C ILE A 99 10.43 -17.09 14.90
N GLN A 100 10.72 -18.07 14.05
CA GLN A 100 10.55 -19.48 14.39
C GLN A 100 11.52 -19.94 15.48
N LYS A 101 12.78 -19.50 15.46
CA LYS A 101 13.77 -19.81 16.51
C LYS A 101 13.41 -19.16 17.85
N ALA A 102 12.89 -17.94 17.84
CA ALA A 102 12.42 -17.26 19.05
C ALA A 102 11.15 -17.89 19.64
N ARG A 103 10.43 -18.70 18.85
CA ARG A 103 9.20 -19.38 19.27
C ARG A 103 9.52 -20.57 20.16
N ARG A 104 9.00 -20.55 21.39
CA ARG A 104 9.04 -21.70 22.30
C ARG A 104 8.18 -22.85 21.76
N LYS A 105 8.62 -24.09 22.00
CA LYS A 105 7.88 -25.31 21.63
C LYS A 105 6.47 -25.26 22.20
N GLY A 106 5.46 -25.44 21.34
CA GLY A 106 4.04 -25.44 21.72
C GLY A 106 3.30 -24.10 21.65
N ARG A 107 4.00 -22.96 21.41
CA ARG A 107 3.31 -21.68 21.15
C ARG A 107 2.77 -21.64 19.73
N PRO A 108 1.50 -21.26 19.48
CA PRO A 108 0.99 -21.10 18.12
C PRO A 108 1.77 -19.99 17.37
N ALA A 109 1.74 -20.06 16.04
CA ALA A 109 2.35 -19.07 15.18
C ALA A 109 1.74 -17.68 15.43
N SER A 110 2.56 -16.64 15.32
CA SER A 110 2.07 -15.26 15.40
C SER A 110 1.37 -14.87 14.10
N VAL A 111 0.43 -13.93 14.16
CA VAL A 111 -0.15 -13.30 12.95
C VAL A 111 0.95 -12.78 12.01
N LYS A 112 2.05 -12.25 12.57
CA LYS A 112 3.20 -11.81 11.77
C LYS A 112 3.88 -12.97 11.04
N GLU A 113 4.01 -14.12 11.70
CA GLU A 113 4.62 -15.33 11.12
C GLU A 113 3.75 -15.87 9.97
N ASP A 114 2.43 -15.93 10.17
CA ASP A 114 1.49 -16.41 9.16
C ASP A 114 1.47 -15.47 7.93
N LEU A 115 1.48 -14.16 8.14
CA LEU A 115 1.57 -13.18 7.07
C LEU A 115 2.88 -13.29 6.28
N LEU A 116 4.01 -13.54 6.94
CA LEU A 116 5.30 -13.75 6.28
C LEU A 116 5.30 -15.03 5.43
N LYS A 117 4.75 -16.13 5.95
CA LYS A 117 4.61 -17.39 5.19
C LYS A 117 3.79 -17.19 3.92
N VAL A 118 2.63 -16.52 4.04
CA VAL A 118 1.78 -16.22 2.88
C VAL A 118 2.54 -15.37 1.86
N LYS A 119 3.29 -14.34 2.30
CA LYS A 119 4.12 -13.52 1.39
C LYS A 119 5.16 -14.35 0.65
N ILE A 120 5.93 -15.19 1.36
CA ILE A 120 6.94 -16.05 0.74
C ILE A 120 6.30 -16.99 -0.27
N GLU A 121 5.19 -17.64 0.09
CA GLU A 121 4.48 -18.56 -0.80
C GLU A 121 3.97 -17.84 -2.06
N THR A 122 3.43 -16.61 -1.91
CA THR A 122 2.99 -15.82 -3.07
C THR A 122 4.16 -15.46 -3.99
N LEU A 123 5.32 -15.06 -3.44
CA LEU A 123 6.50 -14.72 -4.23
C LEU A 123 7.07 -15.95 -4.95
N GLN A 124 7.11 -17.10 -4.29
CA GLN A 124 7.55 -18.36 -4.89
C GLN A 124 6.63 -18.82 -6.02
N LYS A 125 5.31 -18.72 -5.83
CA LYS A 125 4.33 -19.01 -6.88
C LYS A 125 4.47 -18.07 -8.06
N GLU A 126 4.67 -16.78 -7.82
CA GLU A 126 4.94 -15.80 -8.89
C GLU A 126 6.25 -16.11 -9.63
N TRP A 127 7.28 -16.55 -8.91
CA TRP A 127 8.55 -16.97 -9.51
C TRP A 127 8.35 -18.15 -10.48
N GLN A 128 7.62 -19.18 -10.05
CA GLN A 128 7.32 -20.36 -10.87
C GLN A 128 6.45 -20.04 -12.09
N ASN A 129 5.48 -19.13 -11.95
CA ASN A 129 4.50 -18.83 -13.00
C ASN A 129 4.94 -17.71 -13.96
N GLY A 130 6.11 -17.11 -13.75
CA GLY A 130 6.62 -15.99 -14.54
C GLY A 130 6.65 -14.70 -13.74
N PHE A 131 7.84 -14.37 -13.22
CA PHE A 131 8.02 -13.22 -12.35
C PHE A 131 8.08 -11.90 -13.13
N ARG A 132 7.25 -10.94 -12.72
CA ARG A 132 7.24 -9.62 -13.32
C ARG A 132 8.26 -8.71 -12.61
N TYR A 133 9.43 -8.50 -13.22
CA TYR A 133 10.51 -7.68 -12.68
C TYR A 133 10.46 -6.19 -13.13
N GLY A 134 9.46 -5.78 -13.92
CA GLY A 134 9.34 -4.40 -14.42
C GLY A 134 7.90 -3.88 -14.62
N ALA A 135 7.73 -2.56 -14.50
CA ALA A 135 6.54 -1.86 -14.96
C ALA A 135 6.47 -1.96 -16.50
N ARG A 136 5.29 -2.28 -17.05
CA ARG A 136 5.13 -2.28 -18.50
C ARG A 136 5.28 -0.84 -18.97
N SER A 137 6.18 -0.59 -19.91
CA SER A 137 6.28 0.65 -20.70
C SER A 137 4.97 0.93 -21.43
#